data_AF-E8WKU8-F1
#
_entry.id   AF-E8WKU8-F1
#
_cell.length_a   1.000
_cell.length_b   1.000
_cell.length_c   1.000
_cell.angle_alpha   90.00
_cell.angle_beta   90.00
_cell.angle_gamma   90.00
#
_symmetry.space_group_name_H-M   'P 1'
#
loop_
_entity.id
_entity.type
_entity.pdbx_description
1 polymer ?
#
loop_
_entity_poly.entity_id
_entity_poly.type
_entity_poly.pdbx_seq_one_letter_code
_entity_poly.pdbx_strand_id
1 'polypeptide(L)'
;MQLICPCCHTRYPIDAANQDEAARDLLALRGNLPPRCWAPLIAYLGLFRSETRALAWDRALKLSREVIALNSDPDHLENALVETVEALRQKSGPPLKNHNYLRRVLESMQSSSTALVQRATSTGTSGRPQGGKRAAAITTLAEWAEGDWLRAEIGAGLQALVAQSLKGQPGADTIALAADVWYVALRKKLDIEEVDAPRIRKGFERLFPTITDWPTPKQLLALIPDRPARVSLPEPSPTEEQWQCGLNQARALSESYTK
;
A
#
# COMPACT_ATOMS: atom_id res chain seq x y z
N MET A 1 -18.05 14.43 -26.14
CA MET A 1 -17.92 13.07 -25.56
C MET A 1 -18.96 12.92 -24.46
N GLN A 2 -19.62 11.76 -24.34
CA GLN A 2 -20.64 11.51 -23.31
C GLN A 2 -20.03 10.70 -22.16
N LEU A 3 -20.37 11.05 -20.92
CA LEU A 3 -20.02 10.29 -19.72
C LEU A 3 -21.23 9.50 -19.24
N ILE A 4 -21.00 8.33 -18.64
CA ILE A 4 -22.02 7.48 -18.04
C ILE A 4 -21.67 7.30 -16.56
N CYS A 5 -22.58 7.70 -15.66
CA CYS A 5 -22.38 7.48 -14.23
C CYS A 5 -22.40 5.96 -13.93
N PRO A 6 -21.37 5.39 -13.29
CA PRO A 6 -21.35 3.96 -12.97
C PRO A 6 -22.34 3.58 -11.85
N CYS A 7 -22.89 4.55 -11.13
CA CYS A 7 -23.81 4.30 -10.01
C CYS A 7 -25.29 4.31 -10.44
N CYS A 8 -25.69 5.23 -11.32
CA CYS A 8 -27.10 5.41 -11.72
C CYS A 8 -27.32 5.35 -13.23
N HIS A 9 -26.27 5.12 -14.02
CA HIS A 9 -26.29 5.06 -15.49
C HIS A 9 -26.79 6.31 -16.22
N THR A 10 -27.00 7.42 -15.51
CA THR A 10 -27.31 8.72 -16.13
C THR A 10 -26.21 9.10 -17.10
N ARG A 11 -26.61 9.51 -18.30
CA ARG A 11 -25.73 10.00 -19.36
C ARG A 11 -25.71 11.52 -19.33
N TYR A 12 -24.53 12.12 -19.39
CA TYR A 12 -24.39 13.57 -19.45
C TYR A 12 -23.16 13.95 -20.28
N PRO A 13 -23.18 15.12 -20.96
CA PRO A 13 -22.08 15.53 -21.80
C PRO A 13 -20.89 15.97 -20.93
N ILE A 14 -19.67 15.70 -21.38
CA ILE A 14 -18.45 15.96 -20.59
C ILE A 14 -18.30 17.44 -20.21
N ASP A 15 -18.73 18.36 -21.08
CA ASP A 15 -18.67 19.80 -20.82
C ASP A 15 -19.57 20.21 -19.66
N ALA A 16 -20.71 19.55 -19.43
CA ALA A 16 -21.56 19.80 -18.27
C ALA A 16 -20.85 19.46 -16.95
N ALA A 17 -20.01 18.42 -16.91
CA ALA A 17 -19.15 18.14 -15.75
C ALA A 17 -18.06 19.20 -15.53
N ASN A 18 -17.70 19.93 -16.58
CA ASN A 18 -16.65 20.95 -16.54
C ASN A 18 -17.19 22.36 -16.27
N GLN A 19 -18.51 22.57 -16.27
CA GLN A 19 -19.10 23.90 -16.04
C GLN A 19 -18.93 24.37 -14.59
N ASP A 20 -18.97 23.45 -13.63
CA ASP A 20 -18.80 23.75 -12.22
C ASP A 20 -17.34 24.13 -11.90
N GLU A 21 -17.16 25.35 -11.39
CA GLU A 21 -15.84 25.88 -11.06
C GLU A 21 -15.18 25.14 -9.90
N ALA A 22 -15.94 24.83 -8.84
CA ALA A 22 -15.42 24.13 -7.68
C ALA A 22 -15.02 22.68 -8.04
N ALA A 23 -15.77 22.02 -8.92
CA ALA A 23 -15.41 20.71 -9.44
C ALA A 23 -14.10 20.76 -10.24
N ARG A 24 -13.92 21.76 -11.12
CA ARG A 24 -12.67 21.97 -11.87
C ARG A 24 -11.48 22.21 -10.95
N ASP A 25 -11.64 23.09 -9.98
CA ASP A 25 -10.60 23.40 -8.99
C ASP A 25 -10.21 22.18 -8.16
N LEU A 26 -11.19 21.38 -7.74
CA LEU A 26 -10.95 20.14 -7.00
C LEU A 26 -10.15 19.14 -7.85
N LEU A 27 -10.50 18.98 -9.13
CA LEU A 27 -9.79 18.11 -10.05
C LEU A 27 -8.38 18.65 -10.37
N ALA A 28 -8.20 19.96 -10.42
CA ALA A 28 -6.89 20.59 -10.62
C ALA A 28 -5.93 20.29 -9.46
N LEU A 29 -6.42 20.10 -8.22
CA LEU A 29 -5.59 19.69 -7.09
C LEU A 29 -4.86 18.35 -7.34
N ARG A 30 -5.40 17.48 -8.20
CA ARG A 30 -4.73 16.22 -8.59
C ARG A 30 -3.37 16.45 -9.23
N GLY A 31 -3.19 17.56 -9.95
CA GLY A 31 -1.90 17.91 -10.57
C GLY A 31 -0.82 18.33 -9.56
N ASN A 32 -1.24 18.81 -8.39
CA ASN A 32 -0.36 19.33 -7.35
C ASN A 32 -0.14 18.33 -6.19
N LEU A 33 -0.83 17.19 -6.20
CA LEU A 33 -0.73 16.15 -5.20
C LEU A 33 0.04 14.94 -5.74
N PRO A 34 0.82 14.24 -4.91
CA PRO A 34 1.38 12.96 -5.31
C PRO A 34 0.27 11.99 -5.74
N PRO A 35 0.49 11.17 -6.78
CA PRO A 35 -0.56 10.33 -7.37
C PRO A 35 -1.25 9.38 -6.38
N ARG A 36 -0.55 9.01 -5.31
CA ARG A 36 -1.02 8.09 -4.28
C ARG A 36 -2.01 8.73 -3.29
N CYS A 37 -1.92 10.04 -3.04
CA CYS A 37 -2.79 10.74 -2.09
C CYS A 37 -4.21 10.98 -2.64
N TRP A 38 -4.37 10.98 -3.97
CA TRP A 38 -5.65 11.33 -4.61
C TRP A 38 -6.78 10.35 -4.26
N ALA A 39 -6.56 9.05 -4.43
CA ALA A 39 -7.61 8.06 -4.17
C ALA A 39 -8.04 8.00 -2.69
N PRO A 40 -7.11 8.00 -1.70
CA PRO A 40 -7.45 8.15 -0.28
C PRO A 40 -8.20 9.43 0.03
N LEU A 41 -7.83 10.57 -0.57
CA LEU A 41 -8.53 11.84 -0.39
C LEU A 41 -9.99 11.75 -0.86
N ILE A 42 -10.25 11.21 -2.05
CA ILE A 42 -11.61 11.03 -2.57
C ILE A 42 -12.43 10.08 -1.68
N ALA A 43 -11.81 8.98 -1.21
CA ALA A 43 -12.45 8.05 -0.28
C ALA A 43 -12.80 8.72 1.06
N TYR A 44 -11.92 9.59 1.56
CA TYR A 44 -12.10 10.36 2.79
C TYR A 44 -13.21 11.40 2.66
N LEU A 45 -13.30 12.14 1.55
CA LEU A 45 -14.41 13.05 1.28
C LEU A 45 -15.77 12.33 1.29
N GLY A 46 -15.79 11.07 0.86
CA GLY A 46 -16.96 10.20 0.94
C GLY A 46 -17.53 10.04 2.35
N LEU A 47 -16.72 10.21 3.41
CA LEU A 47 -17.15 10.12 4.81
C LEU A 47 -17.95 11.34 5.29
N PHE A 48 -17.94 12.45 4.54
CA PHE A 48 -18.71 13.67 4.84
C PHE A 48 -20.09 13.68 4.18
N ARG A 49 -20.35 12.72 3.29
CA ARG A 49 -21.63 12.64 2.58
C ARG A 49 -22.69 12.02 3.47
N SER A 50 -23.90 12.56 3.42
CA SER A 50 -25.06 11.90 4.03
C SER A 50 -25.54 10.71 3.21
N GLU A 51 -26.39 9.86 3.76
CA GLU A 51 -26.98 8.73 3.03
C GLU A 51 -27.85 9.19 1.86
N THR A 52 -28.55 10.32 2.00
CA THR A 52 -29.58 10.77 1.05
C THR A 52 -29.14 11.91 0.13
N ARG A 53 -28.04 12.61 0.44
CA ARG A 53 -27.57 13.76 -0.34
C ARG A 53 -26.09 13.65 -0.70
N ALA A 54 -25.79 13.99 -1.94
CA ALA A 54 -24.43 14.15 -2.44
C ALA A 54 -23.70 15.30 -1.73
N LEU A 55 -22.37 15.19 -1.66
CA LEU A 55 -21.51 16.26 -1.16
C LEU A 55 -21.39 17.34 -2.26
N ALA A 56 -21.74 18.58 -1.94
CA ALA A 56 -21.61 19.70 -2.87
C ALA A 56 -20.14 19.98 -3.22
N TRP A 57 -19.87 20.41 -4.46
CA TRP A 57 -18.51 20.63 -4.98
C TRP A 57 -17.74 21.70 -4.20
N ASP A 58 -18.37 22.84 -3.87
CA ASP A 58 -17.73 23.89 -3.05
C ASP A 58 -17.26 23.35 -1.69
N ARG A 59 -18.10 22.53 -1.07
CA ARG A 59 -17.79 21.91 0.22
C ARG A 59 -16.68 20.88 0.07
N ALA A 60 -16.71 20.05 -0.96
CA ALA A 60 -15.67 19.08 -1.24
C ALA A 60 -14.31 19.77 -1.46
N LEU A 61 -14.27 20.82 -2.28
CA LEU A 61 -13.08 21.63 -2.54
C LEU A 61 -12.52 22.26 -1.26
N LYS A 62 -13.39 22.86 -0.44
CA LYS A 62 -13.00 23.44 0.84
C LYS A 62 -12.36 22.39 1.75
N LEU A 63 -13.02 21.24 1.94
CA LEU A 63 -12.50 20.15 2.77
C LEU A 63 -11.17 19.60 2.23
N SER A 64 -11.02 19.48 0.91
CA SER A 64 -9.75 19.04 0.30
C SER A 64 -8.62 20.01 0.58
N ARG A 65 -8.83 21.32 0.42
CA ARG A 65 -7.82 22.34 0.73
C ARG A 65 -7.45 22.34 2.21
N GLU A 66 -8.44 22.19 3.10
CA GLU A 66 -8.21 22.05 4.54
C GLU A 66 -7.34 20.83 4.84
N VAL A 67 -7.64 19.66 4.26
CA VAL A 67 -6.85 18.42 4.45
C VAL A 67 -5.40 18.59 4.01
N ILE A 68 -5.16 19.17 2.83
CA ILE A 68 -3.81 19.38 2.30
C ILE A 68 -3.03 20.35 3.20
N ALA A 69 -3.70 21.33 3.79
CA ALA A 69 -3.09 22.27 4.72
C ALA A 69 -2.76 21.67 6.10
N LEU A 70 -3.32 20.50 6.46
CA LEU A 70 -3.06 19.87 7.76
C LEU A 70 -1.64 19.31 7.88
N ASN A 71 -1.02 18.88 6.78
CA ASN A 71 0.29 18.25 6.83
C ASN A 71 1.05 18.44 5.51
N SER A 72 2.23 19.03 5.59
CA SER A 72 3.08 19.31 4.42
C SER A 72 3.80 18.07 3.88
N ASP A 73 3.90 17.00 4.67
CA ASP A 73 4.47 15.71 4.25
C ASP A 73 3.41 14.85 3.54
N PRO A 74 3.54 14.60 2.23
CA PRO A 74 2.52 13.87 1.49
C PRO A 74 2.42 12.39 1.84
N ASP A 75 3.52 11.73 2.21
CA ASP A 75 3.52 10.29 2.54
C ASP A 75 2.82 10.07 3.88
N HIS A 76 3.09 10.94 4.85
CA HIS A 76 2.40 10.92 6.13
C HIS A 76 0.91 11.23 5.99
N LEU A 77 0.54 12.20 5.13
CA LEU A 77 -0.86 12.53 4.86
C LEU A 77 -1.60 11.37 4.16
N GLU A 78 -0.97 10.70 3.20
CA GLU A 78 -1.53 9.51 2.52
C GLU A 78 -1.89 8.43 3.55
N ASN A 79 -0.92 8.04 4.38
CA ASN A 79 -1.11 6.98 5.38
C ASN A 79 -2.21 7.33 6.38
N ALA A 80 -2.26 8.58 6.86
CA ALA A 80 -3.29 9.03 7.78
C ALA A 80 -4.70 9.01 7.16
N LEU A 81 -4.82 9.35 5.86
CA LEU A 81 -6.09 9.27 5.14
C LEU A 81 -6.54 7.82 4.97
N VAL A 82 -5.64 6.91 4.59
CA VAL A 82 -5.93 5.48 4.44
C VAL A 82 -6.40 4.89 5.76
N GLU A 83 -5.64 5.09 6.85
CA GLU A 83 -6.01 4.57 8.17
C GLU A 83 -7.35 5.13 8.65
N THR A 84 -7.58 6.44 8.46
CA THR A 84 -8.83 7.08 8.84
C THR A 84 -10.03 6.47 8.11
N VAL A 85 -9.91 6.24 6.79
CA VAL A 85 -10.98 5.66 5.98
C VAL A 85 -11.26 4.22 6.39
N GLU A 86 -10.23 3.41 6.61
CA GLU A 86 -10.38 2.01 7.03
C GLU A 86 -11.03 1.92 8.41
N ALA A 87 -10.54 2.69 9.38
CA ALA A 87 -11.06 2.67 10.75
C ALA A 87 -12.53 3.13 10.82
N LEU A 88 -12.91 4.16 10.06
CA LEU A 88 -14.28 4.69 10.08
C LEU A 88 -15.25 3.83 9.27
N ARG A 89 -14.81 3.14 8.22
CA ARG A 89 -15.65 2.16 7.51
C ARG A 89 -15.99 0.96 8.39
N GLN A 90 -15.07 0.55 9.27
CA GLN A 90 -15.33 -0.52 10.24
C GLN A 90 -16.31 -0.09 11.34
N LYS A 91 -16.31 1.19 11.73
CA LYS A 91 -17.07 1.73 12.88
C LYS A 91 -18.39 2.40 12.51
N SER A 92 -19.11 1.90 11.51
CA SER A 92 -20.39 2.45 10.97
C SER A 92 -21.03 3.55 11.83
N GLY A 93 -20.96 4.80 11.35
CA GLY A 93 -21.33 5.99 12.13
C GLY A 93 -21.83 7.13 11.26
N PRO A 94 -22.33 8.22 11.89
CA PRO A 94 -22.87 9.36 11.16
C PRO A 94 -21.78 10.06 10.33
N PRO A 95 -22.18 10.80 9.27
CA PRO A 95 -21.25 11.55 8.45
C PRO A 95 -20.38 12.50 9.27
N LEU A 96 -19.12 12.64 8.86
CA LEU A 96 -18.19 13.54 9.52
C LEU A 96 -18.62 15.00 9.38
N LYS A 97 -18.38 15.78 10.44
CA LYS A 97 -18.65 17.23 10.45
C LYS A 97 -17.39 18.06 10.24
N ASN A 98 -16.22 17.54 10.62
CA ASN A 98 -14.93 18.22 10.62
C ASN A 98 -13.77 17.20 10.55
N HIS A 99 -12.53 17.70 10.54
CA HIS A 99 -11.31 16.90 10.42
C HIS A 99 -10.72 16.41 11.75
N ASN A 100 -11.46 16.50 12.87
CA ASN A 100 -10.89 16.21 14.20
C ASN A 100 -10.36 14.76 14.31
N TYR A 101 -11.03 13.80 13.68
CA TYR A 101 -10.53 12.41 13.66
C TYR A 101 -9.20 12.31 12.90
N LEU A 102 -9.12 12.90 11.70
CA LEU A 102 -7.90 12.89 10.89
C LEU A 102 -6.74 13.59 11.60
N ARG A 103 -7.00 14.72 12.28
CA ARG A 103 -5.99 15.41 13.10
C ARG A 103 -5.44 14.50 14.20
N ARG A 104 -6.30 13.78 14.90
CA ARG A 104 -5.87 12.81 15.94
C ARG A 104 -5.04 11.67 15.36
N VAL A 105 -5.36 11.17 14.17
CA VAL A 105 -4.57 10.13 13.49
C VAL A 105 -3.20 10.67 13.12
N LEU A 106 -3.13 11.87 12.52
CA LEU A 106 -1.86 12.55 12.19
C LEU A 106 -1.00 12.80 13.44
N GLU A 107 -1.59 13.26 14.53
CA GLU A 107 -0.91 13.47 15.82
C GLU A 107 -0.41 12.14 16.41
N SER A 108 -1.20 11.07 16.33
CA SER A 108 -0.84 9.73 16.81
C SER A 108 0.33 9.14 16.01
N MET A 109 0.32 9.32 14.69
CA MET A 109 1.40 8.90 13.80
C MET A 109 2.69 9.73 14.02
N GLN A 110 2.56 11.04 14.19
CA GLN A 110 3.69 11.92 14.59
C GLN A 110 4.25 11.53 15.95
N SER A 111 3.40 11.23 16.93
CA SER A 111 3.82 10.84 18.28
C SER A 111 4.49 9.48 18.28
N SER A 112 3.98 8.53 17.49
CA SER A 112 4.59 7.22 17.31
C SER A 112 5.95 7.33 16.63
N SER A 113 6.06 8.14 15.57
CA SER A 113 7.33 8.42 14.87
C SER A 113 8.32 9.16 15.77
N THR A 114 7.87 10.17 16.53
CA THR A 114 8.70 10.95 17.45
C THR A 114 9.15 10.11 18.65
N ALA A 115 8.28 9.25 19.20
CA ALA A 115 8.66 8.32 20.26
C ALA A 115 9.68 7.27 19.77
N LEU A 116 9.57 6.81 18.53
CA LEU A 116 10.55 5.92 17.90
C LEU A 116 11.91 6.63 17.70
N VAL A 117 11.90 7.89 17.24
CA VAL A 117 13.12 8.69 17.06
C VAL A 117 13.75 9.08 18.40
N GLN A 118 12.96 9.51 19.39
CA GLN A 118 13.45 9.87 20.72
C GLN A 118 14.08 8.68 21.43
N ARG A 119 13.47 7.49 21.32
CA ARG A 119 14.00 6.24 21.87
C ARG A 119 15.30 5.79 21.16
N ALA A 120 15.43 6.09 19.87
CA ALA A 120 16.66 5.90 19.10
C ALA A 120 17.76 6.92 19.47
N THR A 121 17.41 8.15 19.85
CA THR A 121 18.39 9.18 20.25
C THR A 121 18.85 9.09 21.71
N SER A 122 18.04 8.55 22.61
CA SER A 122 18.40 8.35 24.03
C SER A 122 19.43 7.23 24.27
N THR A 123 19.82 6.47 23.23
CA THR A 123 20.78 5.36 23.33
C THR A 123 22.19 5.71 22.81
N GLY A 124 22.49 6.99 22.60
CA GLY A 124 23.82 7.45 22.25
C GLY A 124 24.66 7.91 23.44
N THR A 125 25.34 6.99 24.14
CA THR A 125 26.71 7.20 24.69
C THR A 125 27.33 5.86 25.13
N SER A 126 28.61 5.71 24.77
CA SER A 126 29.61 4.71 25.18
C SER A 126 29.74 3.43 24.34
N GLY A 127 30.97 3.24 23.85
CA GLY A 127 31.38 2.19 22.94
C GLY A 127 31.81 0.89 23.64
N ARG A 128 31.75 -0.18 22.83
CA ARG A 128 32.29 -1.57 22.98
C ARG A 128 31.78 -2.40 24.18
N PRO A 129 31.64 -3.74 24.06
CA PRO A 129 31.79 -4.64 22.91
C PRO A 129 30.44 -5.17 22.37
N GLN A 130 30.30 -5.24 21.05
CA GLN A 130 29.03 -5.48 20.32
C GLN A 130 28.57 -6.95 20.21
N GLY A 131 29.23 -7.89 20.91
CA GLY A 131 28.92 -9.33 20.77
C GLY A 131 27.50 -9.70 21.21
N GLY A 132 27.02 -9.14 22.33
CA GLY A 132 25.69 -9.49 22.87
C GLY A 132 24.52 -8.82 22.17
N LYS A 133 24.66 -7.54 21.79
CA LYS A 133 23.55 -6.78 21.16
C LYS A 133 23.23 -7.26 19.75
N ARG A 134 24.26 -7.69 19.01
CA ARG A 134 24.09 -8.22 17.64
C ARG A 134 23.48 -9.61 17.65
N ALA A 135 23.95 -10.48 18.55
CA ALA A 135 23.35 -11.80 18.75
C ALA A 135 21.87 -11.66 19.12
N ALA A 136 21.52 -10.75 20.05
CA ALA A 136 20.14 -10.48 20.40
C ALA A 136 19.30 -10.02 19.20
N ALA A 137 19.80 -9.09 18.38
CA ALA A 137 19.10 -8.65 17.18
C ALA A 137 18.87 -9.79 16.17
N ILE A 138 19.85 -10.69 16.01
CA ILE A 138 19.73 -11.86 15.13
C ILE A 138 18.67 -12.83 15.68
N THR A 139 18.67 -13.11 16.98
CA THR A 139 17.66 -13.96 17.64
C THR A 139 16.26 -13.37 17.47
N THR A 140 16.08 -12.07 17.74
CA THR A 140 14.81 -11.38 17.56
C THR A 140 14.32 -11.45 16.11
N LEU A 141 15.21 -11.30 15.13
CA LEU A 141 14.85 -11.46 13.71
C LEU A 141 14.51 -12.91 13.34
N ALA A 142 15.14 -13.90 13.97
CA ALA A 142 14.82 -15.31 13.77
C ALA A 142 13.43 -15.64 14.32
N GLU A 143 13.10 -15.19 15.53
CA GLU A 143 11.77 -15.34 16.15
C GLU A 143 10.69 -14.61 15.32
N TRP A 144 10.96 -13.39 14.86
CA TRP A 144 10.04 -12.63 14.01
C TRP A 144 9.75 -13.32 12.67
N ALA A 145 10.74 -14.06 12.15
CA ALA A 145 10.67 -14.73 10.85
C ALA A 145 9.81 -16.02 10.86
N GLU A 146 9.38 -16.50 12.02
CA GLU A 146 8.64 -17.75 12.15
C GLU A 146 7.22 -17.67 11.53
N GLY A 147 6.82 -18.75 10.85
CA GLY A 147 5.43 -18.99 10.43
C GLY A 147 4.99 -18.38 9.09
N ASP A 148 5.84 -17.60 8.41
CA ASP A 148 5.53 -16.98 7.11
C ASP A 148 6.77 -17.03 6.20
N TRP A 149 6.61 -17.56 4.98
CA TRP A 149 7.73 -17.76 4.04
C TRP A 149 8.39 -16.43 3.66
N LEU A 150 7.63 -15.35 3.54
CA LEU A 150 8.15 -14.05 3.13
C LEU A 150 8.93 -13.42 4.29
N ARG A 151 8.42 -13.55 5.52
CA ARG A 151 9.17 -13.17 6.73
C ARG A 151 10.45 -13.98 6.89
N ALA A 152 10.44 -15.27 6.55
CA ALA A 152 11.65 -16.11 6.55
C ALA A 152 12.73 -15.53 5.61
N GLU A 153 12.37 -15.20 4.37
CA GLU A 153 13.32 -14.64 3.40
C GLU A 153 13.82 -13.24 3.77
N ILE A 154 12.91 -12.37 4.24
CA ILE A 154 13.29 -11.03 4.71
C ILE A 154 14.17 -11.14 5.95
N GLY A 155 13.78 -11.96 6.92
CA GLY A 155 14.50 -12.16 8.17
C GLY A 155 15.92 -12.64 7.95
N ALA A 156 16.12 -13.64 7.08
CA ALA A 156 17.45 -14.12 6.72
C ALA A 156 18.34 -13.00 6.11
N GLY A 157 17.79 -12.20 5.20
CA GLY A 157 18.50 -11.06 4.61
C GLY A 157 18.85 -9.97 5.65
N LEU A 158 17.90 -9.62 6.53
CA LEU A 158 18.12 -8.63 7.59
C LEU A 158 19.15 -9.11 8.63
N GLN A 159 19.15 -10.40 8.97
CA GLN A 159 20.17 -10.99 9.85
C GLN A 159 21.57 -10.85 9.25
N ALA A 160 21.70 -11.07 7.93
CA ALA A 160 22.97 -10.85 7.22
C ALA A 160 23.40 -9.37 7.19
N LEU A 161 22.47 -8.42 7.20
CA LEU A 161 22.79 -6.99 7.36
C LEU A 161 23.27 -6.67 8.78
N VAL A 162 22.62 -7.22 9.81
CA VAL A 162 23.05 -7.11 11.22
C VAL A 162 24.44 -7.74 11.41
N ALA A 163 24.75 -8.80 10.67
CA ALA A 163 26.07 -9.43 10.64
C ALA A 163 27.17 -8.51 10.05
N GLN A 164 26.81 -7.45 9.34
CA GLN A 164 27.76 -6.48 8.75
C GLN A 164 27.96 -5.21 9.60
N SER A 165 27.13 -4.97 10.62
CA SER A 165 27.23 -3.78 11.51
C SER A 165 27.25 -2.45 10.76
N LEU A 166 26.33 -2.31 9.80
CA LEU A 166 26.25 -1.13 8.95
C LEU A 166 25.85 0.11 9.77
N LYS A 167 26.30 1.28 9.31
CA LYS A 167 25.88 2.55 9.88
C LYS A 167 24.36 2.74 9.72
N GLY A 168 23.70 3.23 10.77
CA GLY A 168 22.24 3.42 10.77
C GLY A 168 21.44 2.13 11.01
N GLN A 169 22.09 1.02 11.38
CA GLN A 169 21.41 -0.20 11.77
C GLN A 169 20.47 0.06 12.97
N PRO A 170 19.21 -0.44 12.93
CA PRO A 170 18.31 -0.41 14.07
C PRO A 170 18.86 -1.18 15.29
N GLY A 171 18.55 -0.71 16.49
CA GLY A 171 18.88 -1.41 17.74
C GLY A 171 18.14 -2.76 17.84
N ALA A 172 18.66 -3.68 18.65
CA ALA A 172 18.04 -5.00 18.85
C ALA A 172 16.59 -4.92 19.36
N ASP A 173 16.28 -3.91 20.16
CA ASP A 173 14.95 -3.60 20.68
C ASP A 173 13.97 -3.04 19.63
N THR A 174 14.48 -2.57 18.49
CA THR A 174 13.70 -1.97 17.40
C THR A 174 13.79 -2.73 16.09
N ILE A 175 14.62 -3.78 16.01
CA ILE A 175 14.90 -4.51 14.77
C ILE A 175 13.66 -5.26 14.23
N ALA A 176 12.79 -5.76 15.11
CA ALA A 176 11.53 -6.39 14.71
C ALA A 176 10.58 -5.38 14.06
N LEU A 177 10.48 -4.16 14.60
CA LEU A 177 9.67 -3.09 14.01
C LEU A 177 10.21 -2.68 12.64
N ALA A 178 11.54 -2.62 12.50
CA ALA A 178 12.15 -2.41 11.20
C ALA A 178 11.78 -3.55 10.23
N ALA A 179 11.83 -4.81 10.67
CA ALA A 179 11.44 -5.95 9.86
C ALA A 179 9.97 -5.90 9.41
N ASP A 180 9.05 -5.44 10.26
CA ASP A 180 7.64 -5.22 9.89
C ASP A 180 7.48 -4.19 8.77
N VAL A 181 8.24 -3.09 8.80
CA VAL A 181 8.25 -2.09 7.71
C VAL A 181 8.71 -2.71 6.39
N TRP A 182 9.73 -3.58 6.44
CA TRP A 182 10.19 -4.32 5.26
C TRP A 182 9.11 -5.28 4.75
N TYR A 183 8.48 -6.05 5.62
CA TYR A 183 7.39 -6.95 5.24
C TYR A 183 6.23 -6.22 4.57
N VAL A 184 5.77 -5.11 5.16
CA VAL A 184 4.68 -4.29 4.58
C VAL A 184 5.06 -3.72 3.21
N ALA A 185 6.30 -3.26 3.04
CA ALA A 185 6.78 -2.72 1.77
C ALA A 185 6.87 -3.77 0.65
N LEU A 186 7.13 -5.03 1.00
CA LEU A 186 7.46 -6.11 0.07
C LEU A 186 6.26 -6.99 -0.30
N ARG A 187 5.37 -7.30 0.65
CA ARG A 187 4.30 -8.31 0.52
C ARG A 187 3.33 -8.12 -0.65
N LYS A 188 3.13 -6.89 -1.13
CA LYS A 188 2.21 -6.62 -2.26
C LYS A 188 2.82 -6.99 -3.62
N LYS A 189 4.15 -7.00 -3.72
CA LYS A 189 4.88 -7.25 -4.97
C LYS A 189 5.47 -8.66 -5.04
N LEU A 190 5.57 -9.33 -3.91
CA LEU A 190 6.21 -10.62 -3.72
C LEU A 190 5.21 -11.50 -2.98
N ASP A 191 4.42 -12.24 -3.76
CA ASP A 191 3.19 -12.90 -3.33
C ASP A 191 3.16 -14.40 -3.65
N ILE A 192 4.13 -14.93 -4.39
CA ILE A 192 4.21 -16.34 -4.77
C ILE A 192 5.52 -16.92 -4.24
N GLU A 193 5.47 -17.78 -3.24
CA GLU A 193 6.64 -18.33 -2.55
C GLU A 193 7.65 -18.96 -3.51
N GLU A 194 7.19 -19.87 -4.36
CA GLU A 194 8.05 -20.67 -5.26
C GLU A 194 8.78 -19.79 -6.29
N VAL A 195 8.17 -18.66 -6.65
CA VAL A 195 8.69 -17.73 -7.65
C VAL A 195 9.53 -16.64 -6.99
N ASP A 196 9.06 -16.10 -5.86
CA ASP A 196 9.58 -14.87 -5.28
C ASP A 196 10.64 -15.13 -4.20
N ALA A 197 10.61 -16.24 -3.47
CA ALA A 197 11.66 -16.60 -2.50
C ALA A 197 13.07 -16.60 -3.13
N PRO A 198 13.36 -17.32 -4.24
CA PRO A 198 14.69 -17.27 -4.85
C PRO A 198 15.05 -15.88 -5.40
N ARG A 199 14.07 -15.09 -5.82
CA ARG A 199 14.28 -13.71 -6.31
C ARG A 199 14.68 -12.76 -5.18
N ILE A 200 14.10 -12.92 -3.99
CA ILE A 200 14.45 -12.15 -2.79
C ILE A 200 15.89 -12.44 -2.38
N ARG A 201 16.27 -13.72 -2.28
CA ARG A 201 17.66 -14.14 -1.99
C ARG A 201 18.64 -13.51 -2.96
N LYS A 202 18.34 -13.59 -4.26
CA LYS A 202 19.16 -12.97 -5.32
C LYS A 202 19.24 -11.45 -5.19
N GLY A 203 18.16 -10.80 -4.77
CA GLY A 203 18.12 -9.37 -4.49
C GLY A 203 19.08 -8.98 -3.36
N PHE A 204 19.06 -9.72 -2.25
CA PHE A 204 20.00 -9.50 -1.13
C PHE A 204 21.45 -9.79 -1.51
N GLU A 205 21.73 -10.86 -2.25
CA GLU A 205 23.07 -11.15 -2.80
C GLU A 205 23.63 -9.98 -3.63
N ARG A 206 22.78 -9.32 -4.42
CA ARG A 206 23.15 -8.12 -5.20
C ARG A 206 23.29 -6.88 -4.34
N LEU A 207 22.52 -6.79 -3.26
CA LEU A 207 22.51 -5.63 -2.37
C LEU A 207 23.76 -5.57 -1.49
N PHE A 208 24.18 -6.69 -0.89
CA PHE A 208 25.30 -6.74 0.07
C PHE A 208 26.61 -6.08 -0.41
N PRO A 209 27.11 -6.31 -1.64
CA PRO A 209 28.35 -5.66 -2.08
C PRO A 209 28.21 -4.16 -2.35
N THR A 210 26.99 -3.62 -2.40
CA THR A 210 26.73 -2.22 -2.80
C THR A 210 26.51 -1.27 -1.62
N ILE A 211 26.32 -1.80 -0.41
CA ILE A 211 25.84 -1.02 0.74
C ILE A 211 26.95 -0.70 1.73
N THR A 212 26.98 0.55 2.19
CA THR A 212 27.84 1.05 3.28
C THR A 212 27.05 1.39 4.54
N ASP A 213 25.75 1.65 4.36
CA ASP A 213 24.81 2.06 5.37
C ASP A 213 23.60 1.10 5.34
N TRP A 214 22.82 1.09 6.42
CA TRP A 214 21.63 0.26 6.51
C TRP A 214 20.63 0.62 5.38
N PRO A 215 20.25 -0.33 4.52
CA PRO A 215 19.47 -0.04 3.32
C PRO A 215 17.99 0.22 3.62
N THR A 216 17.29 0.79 2.63
CA THR A 216 15.83 0.91 2.58
C THR A 216 15.22 -0.26 1.78
N PRO A 217 13.95 -0.64 2.02
CA PRO A 217 13.27 -1.69 1.25
C PRO A 217 13.24 -1.41 -0.26
N LYS A 218 13.19 -0.12 -0.65
CA LYS A 218 13.20 0.31 -2.05
C LYS A 218 14.49 -0.08 -2.76
N GLN A 219 15.64 -0.04 -2.06
CA GLN A 219 16.93 -0.43 -2.63
C GLN A 219 16.96 -1.94 -2.91
N LEU A 220 16.42 -2.78 -2.02
CA LEU A 220 16.27 -4.20 -2.31
C LEU A 220 15.36 -4.43 -3.52
N LEU A 221 14.17 -3.80 -3.54
CA LEU A 221 13.20 -3.94 -4.64
C LEU A 221 13.79 -3.61 -6.02
N ALA A 222 14.72 -2.67 -6.10
CA ALA A 222 15.38 -2.31 -7.35
C ALA A 222 16.37 -3.37 -7.84
N LEU A 223 16.88 -4.24 -6.96
CA LEU A 223 17.88 -5.25 -7.26
C LEU A 223 17.31 -6.66 -7.43
N ILE A 224 16.06 -6.88 -6.99
CA ILE A 224 15.34 -8.14 -7.18
C ILE A 224 15.17 -8.39 -8.70
N PRO A 225 15.58 -9.56 -9.23
CA PRO A 225 15.38 -9.92 -10.64
C PRO A 225 13.91 -9.90 -11.03
N ASP A 226 13.59 -9.66 -12.31
CA ASP A 226 12.22 -9.74 -12.81
C ASP A 226 11.60 -11.14 -12.62
N ARG A 227 10.26 -11.19 -12.60
CA ARG A 227 9.53 -12.45 -12.51
C ARG A 227 9.76 -13.23 -13.82
N PRO A 228 10.02 -14.56 -13.77
CA PRO A 228 10.06 -15.36 -14.98
C PRO A 228 8.76 -15.21 -15.78
N ALA A 229 8.88 -15.23 -17.11
CA ALA A 229 7.73 -15.13 -17.98
C ALA A 229 6.73 -16.24 -17.66
N ARG A 230 5.45 -15.89 -17.57
CA ARG A 230 4.40 -16.92 -17.41
C ARG A 230 4.40 -17.78 -18.66
N VAL A 231 4.57 -19.08 -18.47
CA VAL A 231 4.29 -20.05 -19.54
C VAL A 231 2.78 -20.08 -19.71
N SER A 232 2.30 -19.76 -20.91
CA SER A 232 0.89 -19.95 -21.25
C SER A 232 0.58 -21.44 -21.16
N LEU A 233 -0.42 -21.80 -20.35
CA LEU A 233 -0.94 -23.15 -20.39
C LEU A 233 -1.49 -23.40 -21.81
N PRO A 234 -1.28 -24.61 -22.37
CA PRO A 234 -1.96 -24.97 -23.60
C PRO A 234 -3.46 -24.85 -23.38
N GLU A 235 -4.17 -24.37 -24.40
CA GLU A 235 -5.63 -24.33 -24.37
C GLU A 235 -6.13 -25.77 -24.13
N PRO A 236 -7.03 -26.00 -23.15
CA PRO A 236 -7.50 -27.34 -22.88
C PRO A 236 -8.23 -27.88 -24.11
N SER A 237 -7.77 -28.99 -24.66
CA SER A 237 -8.50 -29.69 -25.73
C SER A 237 -9.82 -30.19 -25.15
N PRO A 238 -10.99 -29.74 -25.65
CA PRO A 238 -12.26 -30.21 -25.15
C PRO A 238 -12.38 -31.72 -25.36
N THR A 239 -12.94 -32.42 -24.38
CA THR A 239 -13.32 -33.83 -24.57
C THR A 239 -14.48 -33.93 -25.55
N GLU A 240 -14.67 -35.11 -26.16
CA GLU A 240 -15.78 -35.35 -27.09
C GLU A 240 -17.14 -35.00 -26.45
N GLU A 241 -17.33 -35.32 -25.17
CA GLU A 241 -18.55 -35.01 -24.41
C GLU A 241 -18.78 -33.50 -24.27
N GLN A 242 -17.71 -32.73 -24.03
CA GLN A 242 -17.76 -31.27 -23.96
C GLN A 242 -18.09 -30.66 -25.33
N TRP A 243 -17.56 -31.26 -26.40
CA TRP A 243 -17.85 -30.84 -27.77
C TRP A 243 -19.34 -31.04 -28.11
N GLN A 244 -19.89 -32.21 -27.78
CA GLN A 244 -21.31 -32.53 -27.98
C GLN A 244 -22.21 -31.62 -27.14
N CYS A 245 -21.83 -31.34 -25.90
CA CYS A 245 -22.56 -30.41 -25.03
C CYS A 245 -22.58 -28.99 -25.65
N GLY A 246 -21.43 -28.50 -26.12
CA GLY A 246 -21.32 -27.18 -26.76
C GLY A 246 -22.15 -27.08 -28.04
N LEU A 247 -22.17 -28.11 -28.88
CA LEU A 247 -22.99 -28.16 -30.10
C LEU A 247 -24.49 -28.09 -29.78
N ASN A 248 -24.95 -28.84 -28.78
CA ASN A 248 -26.35 -28.83 -28.35
C ASN A 248 -26.76 -27.45 -27.79
N GLN A 249 -25.87 -26.80 -27.04
CA GLN A 249 -26.10 -25.46 -26.51
C GLN A 249 -26.17 -24.41 -27.62
N ALA A 250 -25.27 -24.48 -28.61
CA ALA A 250 -25.28 -23.59 -29.76
C ALA A 250 -26.56 -23.75 -30.60
N ARG A 251 -27.02 -24.99 -30.81
CA ARG A 251 -28.28 -25.27 -31.52
C ARG A 251 -29.48 -24.68 -30.76
N ALA A 252 -29.60 -24.93 -29.46
CA ALA A 252 -30.68 -24.39 -28.64
C ALA A 252 -30.71 -22.85 -28.63
N LEU A 253 -29.54 -22.21 -28.58
CA LEU A 253 -29.43 -20.75 -28.71
C LEU A 253 -29.89 -20.28 -30.08
N SER A 254 -29.45 -20.93 -31.17
CA SER A 254 -29.85 -20.55 -32.52
C SER A 254 -31.37 -20.60 -32.74
N GLU A 255 -32.04 -21.63 -32.21
CA GLU A 255 -33.50 -21.79 -32.29
C GLU A 255 -34.26 -20.75 -31.45
N SER A 256 -33.65 -20.24 -30.39
CA SER A 256 -34.24 -19.21 -29.53
C SER A 256 -34.23 -17.81 -30.16
N TYR A 257 -33.34 -17.54 -31.13
CA TYR A 257 -33.27 -16.27 -31.85
C TYR A 257 -34.14 -16.21 -33.12
N THR A 258 -34.64 -17.36 -33.58
CA THR A 258 -35.51 -17.45 -34.78
C THR A 258 -37.01 -17.39 -34.48
N LYS A 259 -37.40 -17.19 -33.21
CA LYS A 259 -38.78 -16.92 -32.77
C LYS A 259 -38.93 -15.47 -32.33
#